data_AF-A0A0F8AK74-F1
#
_entry.id   AF-A0A0F8AK74-F1
#
_cell.length_a   1.000
_cell.length_b   1.000
_cell.length_c   1.000
_cell.angle_alpha   90.00
_cell.angle_beta   90.00
_cell.angle_gamma   90.00
#
_symmetry.space_group_name_H-M   'P 1'
#
loop_
_entity.id
_entity.type
_entity.pdbx_description
1 polymer ?
#
loop_
_entity_poly.entity_id
_entity_poly.type
_entity_poly.pdbx_seq_one_letter_code
_entity_poly.pdbx_strand_id
1 'polypeptide(L)'
;MIPPRQVIENQQQEGSDFIKPRKLPNPILASPQHRDLHRELLFCYRRGLLPRIKPELQCVLEHKQREQHKQRELALCPPSDLEVKLHMRQQKIQVYEEEEKKRSESLQNIPEFVRVRGSLRRTQTFSS
;
A
#
# COMPACT_ATOMS: atom_id res chain seq x y z
N MET A 1 -17.32 -15.67 44.47
CA MET A 1 -18.68 -15.95 43.95
C MET A 1 -19.52 -14.70 44.19
N ILE A 2 -19.72 -13.88 43.17
CA ILE A 2 -20.46 -12.60 43.27
C ILE A 2 -21.89 -12.86 42.77
N PRO A 3 -22.96 -12.47 43.50
CA PRO A 3 -24.32 -12.73 43.05
C PRO A 3 -24.72 -11.81 41.89
N PRO A 4 -25.65 -12.21 41.00
CA PRO A 4 -26.10 -11.37 39.92
C PRO A 4 -26.95 -10.22 40.46
N ARG A 5 -26.57 -9.01 40.06
CA ARG A 5 -27.23 -7.74 40.37
C ARG A 5 -28.65 -7.76 39.78
N GLN A 6 -29.67 -7.80 40.64
CA GLN A 6 -31.06 -7.58 40.24
C GLN A 6 -31.19 -6.15 39.72
N VAL A 7 -31.67 -6.01 38.48
CA VAL A 7 -31.91 -4.70 37.85
C VAL A 7 -33.24 -4.19 38.39
N ILE A 8 -33.15 -3.13 39.19
CA ILE A 8 -34.29 -2.44 39.80
C ILE A 8 -35.14 -1.81 38.69
N GLU A 9 -36.38 -2.26 38.63
CA GLU A 9 -37.49 -1.73 37.84
C GLU A 9 -37.82 -0.33 38.37
N ASN A 10 -37.56 0.71 37.56
CA ASN A 10 -37.96 2.08 37.91
C ASN A 10 -39.33 2.38 37.27
N GLN A 11 -40.28 2.64 38.15
CA GLN A 11 -41.65 3.06 37.84
C GLN A 11 -41.68 4.43 37.17
N GLN A 12 -42.75 4.62 36.41
CA GLN A 12 -43.05 5.74 35.52
C GLN A 12 -43.29 7.05 36.29
N GLN A 13 -42.83 8.17 35.74
CA GLN A 13 -43.48 9.47 35.95
C GLN A 13 -43.34 10.36 34.70
N GLU A 14 -44.52 10.64 34.14
CA GLU A 14 -45.04 11.86 33.47
C GLU A 14 -44.14 12.69 32.54
N GLY A 15 -44.65 12.93 31.32
CA GLY A 15 -44.03 13.73 30.26
C GLY A 15 -44.55 13.32 28.88
N SER A 16 -45.80 13.63 28.60
CA SER A 16 -46.55 13.33 27.38
C SER A 16 -46.07 14.21 26.20
N ASP A 17 -45.15 13.71 25.37
CA ASP A 17 -45.00 14.03 23.90
C ASP A 17 -43.55 14.01 23.36
N PHE A 18 -42.64 13.21 23.94
CA PHE A 18 -41.37 12.89 23.28
C PHE A 18 -41.32 11.41 22.88
N ILE A 19 -41.12 11.13 21.59
CA ILE A 19 -40.78 9.78 21.10
C ILE A 19 -39.41 9.41 21.70
N LYS A 20 -39.42 8.59 22.75
CA LYS A 20 -38.19 8.09 23.37
C LYS A 20 -37.54 7.10 22.40
N PRO A 21 -36.23 7.24 22.08
CA PRO A 21 -35.54 6.25 21.26
C PRO A 21 -35.61 4.90 21.96
N ARG A 22 -36.39 3.97 21.41
CA ARG A 22 -36.53 2.62 21.93
C ARG A 22 -35.24 1.88 21.62
N LYS A 23 -34.46 1.57 22.66
CA LYS A 23 -33.32 0.67 22.51
C LYS A 23 -33.84 -0.69 22.05
N LEU A 24 -33.50 -1.07 20.82
CA LEU A 24 -33.84 -2.40 20.32
C LEU A 24 -33.15 -3.43 21.21
N PRO A 25 -33.88 -4.45 21.71
CA PRO A 25 -33.26 -5.49 22.51
C PRO A 25 -32.22 -6.21 21.66
N ASN A 26 -31.01 -6.35 22.20
CA ASN A 26 -29.93 -7.04 21.50
C ASN A 26 -30.42 -8.46 21.15
N PRO A 27 -30.45 -8.85 19.86
CA PRO A 27 -31.03 -10.13 19.44
C PRO A 27 -30.36 -11.34 20.10
N ILE A 28 -29.08 -11.22 20.48
CA ILE A 28 -28.31 -12.25 21.19
C ILE A 28 -28.80 -12.41 22.64
N LEU A 29 -29.28 -11.33 23.27
CA LEU A 29 -29.80 -11.33 24.63
C LEU A 29 -31.32 -11.51 24.70
N ALA A 30 -32.02 -11.24 23.59
CA ALA A 30 -33.48 -11.30 23.49
C ALA A 30 -34.02 -12.74 23.41
N SER A 31 -33.22 -13.68 22.89
CA SER A 31 -33.62 -15.07 22.70
C SER A 31 -32.58 -16.03 23.32
N PRO A 32 -32.97 -16.91 24.26
CA PRO A 32 -32.08 -17.94 24.81
C PRO A 32 -31.45 -18.82 23.71
N GLN A 33 -32.23 -19.16 22.69
CA GLN A 33 -31.78 -19.96 21.56
C GLN A 33 -30.66 -19.27 20.76
N HIS A 34 -30.76 -17.95 20.55
CA HIS A 34 -29.68 -17.18 19.90
C HIS A 34 -28.41 -17.15 20.74
N ARG A 35 -28.56 -17.05 22.08
CA ARG A 35 -27.42 -17.08 23.00
C ARG A 35 -26.70 -18.42 22.94
N ASP A 36 -27.45 -19.52 22.89
CA ASP A 36 -26.88 -20.87 22.87
C ASP A 36 -26.22 -21.15 21.51
N LEU A 37 -26.85 -20.77 20.40
CA LEU A 37 -26.23 -20.81 19.07
C LEU A 37 -24.93 -19.99 19.00
N HIS A 38 -24.89 -18.80 19.58
CA HIS A 38 -23.68 -17.98 19.63
C HIS A 38 -22.53 -18.66 20.39
N ARG A 39 -22.86 -19.33 21.51
CA ARG A 39 -21.88 -20.10 22.30
C ARG A 39 -21.32 -21.26 21.48
N GLU A 40 -22.17 -21.99 20.76
CA GLU A 40 -21.78 -23.10 19.88
C GLU A 40 -20.90 -22.62 18.71
N LEU A 41 -21.29 -21.54 18.02
CA LEU A 41 -20.49 -20.96 16.94
C LEU A 41 -19.11 -20.52 17.42
N LEU A 42 -19.03 -19.84 18.56
CA LEU A 42 -17.76 -19.40 19.14
C LEU A 42 -16.89 -20.59 19.59
N PHE A 43 -17.52 -21.65 20.10
CA PHE A 43 -16.85 -22.91 20.43
C PHE A 43 -16.28 -23.61 19.20
N CYS A 44 -17.08 -23.76 18.14
CA CYS A 44 -16.65 -24.34 16.87
C CYS A 44 -15.54 -23.51 16.20
N TYR A 45 -15.62 -22.18 16.25
CA TYR A 45 -14.57 -21.29 15.74
C TYR A 45 -13.24 -21.43 16.50
N ARG A 46 -13.30 -21.48 17.83
CA ARG A 46 -12.10 -21.70 18.68
C ARG A 46 -11.49 -23.08 18.46
N ARG A 47 -12.31 -24.11 18.26
CA ARG A 47 -11.86 -25.48 17.95
C ARG A 47 -11.50 -25.71 16.48
N GLY A 48 -11.70 -24.72 15.60
CA GLY A 48 -11.38 -24.85 14.18
C GLY A 48 -12.30 -25.81 13.40
N LEU A 49 -13.48 -26.10 13.94
CA LEU A 49 -14.47 -26.99 13.31
C LEU A 49 -15.27 -26.31 12.20
N LEU A 50 -15.34 -24.97 12.21
CA LEU A 50 -15.95 -24.19 11.13
C LEU A 50 -14.90 -23.86 10.06
N PRO A 51 -15.25 -23.88 8.76
CA PRO A 51 -14.39 -23.35 7.71
C PRO A 51 -13.98 -21.92 8.08
N ARG A 52 -12.71 -21.72 8.40
CA ARG A 52 -12.13 -20.41 8.65
C ARG A 52 -11.97 -19.69 7.31
N ILE A 53 -13.08 -19.32 6.69
CA ILE A 53 -13.05 -18.25 5.71
C ILE A 53 -12.77 -17.00 6.54
N LYS A 54 -11.49 -16.68 6.68
CA LYS A 54 -11.07 -15.44 7.33
C LYS A 54 -11.77 -14.29 6.59
N PRO A 55 -12.32 -13.31 7.32
CA PRO A 55 -12.93 -12.17 6.67
C PRO A 55 -11.88 -11.52 5.75
N GLU A 56 -12.31 -11.03 4.60
CA GLU A 56 -11.42 -10.48 3.57
C GLU A 56 -10.44 -9.45 4.15
N LEU A 57 -10.92 -8.59 5.05
CA LEU A 57 -10.10 -7.61 5.75
C LEU A 57 -8.93 -8.27 6.51
N GLN A 58 -9.18 -9.38 7.21
CA GLN A 58 -8.12 -10.09 7.93
C GLN A 58 -7.10 -10.71 6.96
N CYS A 59 -7.56 -11.29 5.85
CA CYS A 59 -6.68 -11.81 4.80
C CYS A 59 -5.78 -10.70 4.22
N VAL A 60 -6.36 -9.54 3.91
CA VAL A 60 -5.63 -8.39 3.38
C VAL A 60 -4.62 -7.87 4.39
N LEU A 61 -4.99 -7.74 5.67
CA LEU A 61 -4.07 -7.28 6.73
C LEU A 61 -2.92 -8.26 6.94
N GLU A 62 -3.18 -9.57 6.98
CA GLU A 62 -2.13 -10.59 7.10
C GLU A 62 -1.20 -10.58 5.88
N HIS A 63 -1.75 -10.44 4.67
CA HIS A 63 -0.96 -10.30 3.45
C HIS A 63 -0.07 -9.06 3.48
N LYS A 64 -0.62 -7.90 3.86
CA LYS A 64 0.14 -6.65 4.00
C LYS A 64 1.28 -6.78 5.02
N GLN A 65 1.04 -7.42 6.16
CA GLN A 65 2.09 -7.65 7.15
C GLN A 65 3.22 -8.55 6.61
N ARG A 66 2.88 -9.62 5.88
CA ARG A 66 3.87 -10.51 5.25
C ARG A 66 4.71 -9.78 4.20
N GLU A 67 4.06 -9.00 3.34
CA GLU A 67 4.77 -8.22 2.32
C GLU A 67 5.68 -7.17 2.95
N GLN A 68 5.24 -6.49 4.01
CA GLN A 68 6.07 -5.54 4.73
C GLN A 68 7.29 -6.22 5.37
N HIS A 69 7.12 -7.40 5.97
CA HIS A 69 8.24 -8.16 6.53
C HIS A 69 9.25 -8.54 5.45
N LYS A 70 8.75 -9.11 4.34
CA LYS A 70 9.57 -9.49 3.19
C LYS A 70 10.35 -8.31 2.62
N GLN A 71 9.72 -7.13 2.50
CA GLN A 71 10.39 -5.91 2.05
C GLN A 71 11.48 -5.46 3.02
N ARG A 72 11.24 -5.56 4.33
CA ARG A 72 12.27 -5.24 5.34
C ARG A 72 13.46 -6.19 5.25
N GLU A 73 13.21 -7.49 5.09
CA GLU A 73 14.28 -8.47 4.92
C GLU A 73 15.10 -8.21 3.65
N LEU A 74 14.42 -7.96 2.51
CA LEU A 74 15.11 -7.61 1.26
C LEU A 74 15.92 -6.32 1.37
N ALA A 75 15.44 -5.32 2.13
CA ALA A 75 16.18 -4.08 2.37
C ALA A 75 17.42 -4.26 3.27
N LEU A 76 17.45 -5.31 4.09
CA LEU A 76 18.62 -5.68 4.89
C LEU A 76 19.61 -6.55 4.10
N CYS A 77 19.14 -7.24 3.06
CA CYS A 77 20.00 -8.02 2.18
C CYS A 77 20.85 -7.10 1.30
N PRO A 78 22.15 -7.41 1.12
CA PRO A 78 22.95 -6.72 0.12
C PRO A 78 22.36 -6.99 -1.28
N PRO A 79 22.54 -6.04 -2.23
CA PRO A 79 22.05 -6.21 -3.59
C PRO A 79 22.70 -7.43 -4.25
N SER A 80 21.91 -8.14 -5.05
CA SER A 80 22.39 -9.31 -5.79
C SER A 80 23.47 -8.93 -6.80
N ASP A 81 24.38 -9.85 -7.11
CA ASP A 81 25.38 -9.68 -8.19
C ASP A 81 24.76 -9.19 -9.50
N LEU A 82 23.54 -9.64 -9.82
CA LEU A 82 22.81 -9.17 -10.98
C LEU A 82 22.39 -7.69 -10.84
N GLU A 83 21.85 -7.31 -9.69
CA GLU A 83 21.44 -5.93 -9.40
C GLU A 83 22.64 -4.98 -9.44
N VAL A 84 23.78 -5.40 -8.88
CA VAL A 84 25.04 -4.64 -8.94
C VAL A 84 25.47 -4.43 -10.40
N LYS A 85 25.47 -5.49 -11.22
CA LYS A 85 25.81 -5.37 -12.65
C LYS A 85 24.85 -4.47 -13.41
N LEU A 86 23.55 -4.54 -13.12
CA LEU A 86 22.54 -3.65 -13.72
C LEU A 86 22.80 -2.19 -13.33
N HIS A 87 23.09 -1.92 -12.06
CA HIS A 87 23.42 -0.58 -11.58
C HIS A 87 24.68 -0.02 -12.26
N MET A 88 25.74 -0.82 -12.37
CA MET A 88 26.97 -0.42 -13.09
C MET A 88 26.69 -0.10 -14.56
N ARG A 89 25.86 -0.92 -15.23
CA ARG A 89 25.47 -0.67 -16.62
C ARG A 89 24.66 0.62 -16.74
N GLN A 90 23.73 0.87 -15.82
CA GLN A 90 22.92 2.08 -15.80
C GLN A 90 23.80 3.33 -15.63
N GLN A 91 24.74 3.31 -14.67
CA GLN A 91 25.68 4.42 -14.48
C GLN A 91 26.52 4.68 -15.74
N LYS A 92 27.01 3.63 -16.40
CA LYS A 92 27.75 3.76 -17.65
C LYS A 92 26.93 4.43 -18.75
N ILE A 93 25.65 4.06 -18.88
CA ILE A 93 24.73 4.67 -19.85
C ILE A 93 24.52 6.15 -19.54
N GLN A 94 24.26 6.49 -18.27
CA GLN A 94 24.05 7.88 -17.84
C GLN A 94 25.26 8.77 -18.16
N VAL A 95 26.49 8.29 -17.95
CA VAL A 95 27.70 9.05 -18.31
C VAL A 95 27.76 9.32 -19.82
N TYR A 96 27.46 8.33 -20.66
CA TYR A 96 27.44 8.53 -22.11
C TYR A 96 26.35 9.50 -22.54
N GLU A 97 25.15 9.40 -21.97
CA GLU A 97 24.05 10.33 -22.26
C GLU A 97 24.42 11.78 -21.89
N GLU A 98 25.07 11.98 -20.75
CA GLU A 98 25.58 13.30 -20.34
C GLU A 98 26.70 13.80 -21.25
N GLU A 99 27.62 12.94 -21.67
CA GLU A 99 28.68 13.29 -22.62
C GLU A 99 28.11 13.68 -23.99
N GLU A 100 27.14 12.92 -24.51
CA GLU A 100 26.46 13.25 -25.75
C GLU A 100 25.72 14.57 -25.64
N LYS A 101 25.03 14.81 -24.52
CA LYS A 101 24.38 16.09 -24.25
C LYS A 101 25.40 17.23 -24.26
N LYS A 102 26.53 17.11 -23.54
CA LYS A 102 27.60 18.11 -23.53
C LYS A 102 28.21 18.33 -24.92
N ARG A 103 28.38 17.28 -25.73
CA ARG A 103 28.85 17.39 -27.13
C ARG A 103 27.83 18.14 -28.00
N SER A 104 26.55 17.84 -27.84
CA SER A 104 25.49 18.54 -28.58
C SER A 104 25.43 20.02 -28.20
N GLU A 105 25.50 20.32 -26.90
CA GLU A 105 25.54 21.69 -26.38
C GLU A 105 26.78 22.43 -26.86
N SER A 106 27.96 21.80 -26.85
CA SER A 106 29.17 22.45 -27.33
C SER A 106 29.08 22.78 -28.82
N LEU A 107 28.50 21.90 -29.65
CA LEU A 107 28.24 22.18 -31.06
C LEU A 107 27.26 23.36 -31.26
N GLN A 108 26.22 23.47 -30.43
CA GLN A 108 25.26 24.58 -30.47
C GLN A 108 25.89 25.90 -30.00
N ASN A 109 26.80 25.85 -29.02
CA ASN A 109 27.49 27.02 -28.48
C ASN A 109 28.62 27.56 -29.40
N ILE A 110 28.96 26.86 -30.50
CA ILE A 110 29.94 27.38 -31.46
C ILE A 110 29.34 28.56 -32.23
N PRO A 111 30.00 29.73 -32.25
CA PRO A 111 29.54 30.89 -33.02
C PRO A 111 29.31 30.57 -34.50
N GLU A 112 28.22 31.09 -35.07
CA GLU A 112 27.80 30.75 -36.44
C GLU A 112 28.87 31.02 -37.50
N PHE A 113 29.61 32.13 -37.37
CA PHE A 113 30.65 32.47 -38.34
C PHE A 113 31.77 31.42 -38.42
N VAL A 114 32.06 30.71 -37.32
CA VAL A 114 33.03 29.60 -37.29
C VAL A 114 32.47 28.38 -38.01
N ARG A 115 31.20 28.04 -37.77
CA ARG A 115 30.47 26.95 -38.45
C ARG A 115 30.40 27.16 -39.97
N VAL A 116 30.02 28.38 -40.40
CA VAL A 116 29.89 28.76 -41.80
C VAL A 116 31.25 28.76 -42.50
N ARG A 117 32.30 29.29 -41.87
CA ARG A 117 33.68 29.27 -42.42
C ARG A 117 34.17 27.84 -42.71
N GLY A 118 33.91 26.88 -41.82
CA GLY A 118 34.28 25.48 -42.04
C GLY A 118 33.49 24.80 -43.18
N SER A 119 32.26 25.26 -43.44
CA SER A 119 31.41 24.75 -44.52
C SER A 119 31.89 25.27 -45.88
N LEU A 120 32.22 26.56 -45.96
CA LEU A 120 32.78 27.21 -47.17
C LEU A 120 34.11 26.59 -47.62
N ARG A 121 34.99 26.19 -46.67
CA ARG A 121 36.24 25.50 -47.02
C ARG A 121 36.00 24.12 -47.61
N ARG A 122 35.01 23.39 -47.09
CA ARG A 122 34.66 22.05 -47.60
C ARG A 122 34.07 22.12 -49.00
N THR A 123 33.23 23.12 -49.30
CA THR A 123 32.67 23.28 -50.65
C THR A 123 33.71 23.73 -51.67
N GLN A 124 34.68 24.58 -51.30
CA GLN A 124 35.78 24.99 -52.20
C GLN A 124 36.67 23.83 -52.66
N THR A 125 36.91 22.84 -51.79
CA THR A 125 37.74 21.66 -52.14
C THR A 125 37.04 20.70 -53.10
N PHE A 126 35.71 20.77 -53.23
CA PHE A 126 34.95 19.97 -54.20
C PHE A 126 34.65 20.75 -55.49
N SER A 127 34.94 22.05 -55.55
CA SER A 127 34.69 22.91 -56.71
C SER A 127 35.97 23.28 -57.47
N SER A 128 37.08 22.58 -57.23
CA SER A 128 38.35 22.73 -57.97
C SER A 128 38.69 21.44 -58.71
#